data_AF-A0A2X3FHL0-F1
#
_entry.id   AF-A0A2X3FHL0-F1
#
_cell.length_a   1.000
_cell.length_b   1.000
_cell.length_c   1.000
_cell.angle_alpha   90.00
_cell.angle_beta   90.00
_cell.angle_gamma   90.00
#
_symmetry.space_group_name_H-M   'P 1'
#
loop_
_entity.id
_entity.type
_entity.pdbx_description
1 polymer ?
#
loop_
_entity_poly.entity_id
_entity_poly.type
_entity_poly.pdbx_seq_one_letter_code
_entity_poly.pdbx_strand_id
1 'polypeptide(L)'
;MKIDASARQLHARLHSAGHLLGLAGEQLGWQPVKAHHWPGEGRITFASRNSAALPDASALLALVKAWQAQDLPRQVTFANGMRKVGFGELPAYPCGGTHVARLAELGDIVISQIKMKKGQLVVSYTLA
;
A
#
# COMPACT_ATOMS: atom_id res chain seq x y z
N MET A 1 29.57 -7.35 -2.90
CA MET A 1 28.43 -6.70 -2.22
C MET A 1 27.47 -7.78 -1.73
N LYS A 2 27.05 -7.77 -0.45
CA LYS A 2 26.11 -8.74 0.14
C LYS A 2 24.91 -7.99 0.68
N ILE A 3 23.69 -8.48 0.40
CA ILE A 3 22.43 -7.88 0.86
C ILE A 3 21.84 -8.79 1.95
N ASP A 4 21.31 -8.18 3.02
CA ASP A 4 20.50 -8.90 4.02
C ASP A 4 19.14 -9.28 3.40
N ALA A 5 18.91 -10.58 3.21
CA ALA A 5 17.71 -11.10 2.57
C ALA A 5 16.43 -10.85 3.40
N SER A 6 16.51 -11.00 4.72
CA SER A 6 15.36 -10.86 5.62
C SER A 6 14.91 -9.41 5.68
N ALA A 7 15.85 -8.49 5.85
CA ALA A 7 15.55 -7.05 5.78
C ALA A 7 14.97 -6.69 4.41
N ARG A 8 15.58 -7.19 3.33
CA ARG A 8 15.13 -6.92 1.96
C ARG A 8 13.71 -7.43 1.68
N GLN A 9 13.34 -8.58 2.25
CA GLN A 9 11.98 -9.13 2.15
C GLN A 9 10.98 -8.33 2.98
N LEU A 10 11.32 -7.97 4.22
CA LEU A 10 10.47 -7.15 5.09
C LEU A 10 10.12 -5.80 4.43
N HIS A 11 11.13 -5.11 3.90
CA HIS A 11 10.90 -3.84 3.18
C HIS A 11 10.06 -4.03 1.92
N ALA A 12 10.19 -5.14 1.20
CA ALA A 12 9.35 -5.43 0.04
C ALA A 12 7.88 -5.66 0.42
N ARG A 13 7.64 -6.37 1.52
CA ARG A 13 6.30 -6.59 2.07
C ARG A 13 5.67 -5.26 2.49
N LEU A 14 6.38 -4.45 3.30
CA LEU A 14 5.89 -3.15 3.77
C LEU A 14 5.54 -2.20 2.62
N HIS A 15 6.38 -2.14 1.58
CA HIS A 15 6.14 -1.29 0.41
C HIS A 15 4.92 -1.77 -0.39
N SER A 16 4.76 -3.09 -0.53
CA SER A 16 3.61 -3.68 -1.21
C SER A 16 2.30 -3.44 -0.45
N ALA A 17 2.33 -3.55 0.89
CA ALA A 17 1.22 -3.18 1.76
C ALA A 17 0.84 -1.71 1.59
N GLY A 18 1.84 -0.85 1.43
CA GLY A 18 1.67 0.56 1.12
C GLY A 18 0.88 0.79 -0.18
N HIS A 19 1.22 0.06 -1.25
CA HIS A 19 0.48 0.13 -2.51
C HIS A 19 -0.97 -0.30 -2.33
N LEU A 20 -1.23 -1.43 -1.66
CA LEU A 20 -2.60 -1.91 -1.49
C LEU A 20 -3.45 -0.96 -0.62
N LEU A 21 -2.91 -0.45 0.50
CA LEU A 21 -3.61 0.53 1.31
C LEU A 21 -3.85 1.85 0.55
N GLY A 22 -2.91 2.25 -0.31
CA GLY A 22 -3.09 3.38 -1.23
C GLY A 22 -4.30 3.18 -2.15
N LEU A 23 -4.35 2.04 -2.84
CA LEU A 23 -5.45 1.68 -3.75
C LEU A 23 -6.79 1.56 -3.01
N ALA A 24 -6.79 0.97 -1.82
CA ALA A 24 -7.98 0.87 -0.98
C ALA A 24 -8.49 2.26 -0.59
N GLY A 25 -7.58 3.18 -0.23
CA GLY A 25 -7.92 4.59 0.00
C GLY A 25 -8.57 5.22 -1.24
N GLU A 26 -8.00 5.02 -2.42
CA GLU A 26 -8.53 5.59 -3.67
C GLU A 26 -9.94 5.07 -3.99
N GLN A 27 -10.20 3.77 -3.78
CA GLN A 27 -11.54 3.19 -3.94
C GLN A 27 -12.56 3.78 -2.98
N LEU A 28 -12.12 4.21 -1.80
CA LEU A 28 -12.95 4.87 -0.79
C LEU A 28 -12.97 6.40 -0.96
N GLY A 29 -12.47 6.94 -2.08
CA GLY A 29 -12.50 8.36 -2.38
C GLY A 29 -11.38 9.19 -1.74
N TRP A 30 -10.27 8.57 -1.34
CA TRP A 30 -9.13 9.23 -0.72
C TRP A 30 -7.90 9.14 -1.62
N GLN A 31 -7.36 10.29 -2.04
CA GLN A 31 -6.20 10.34 -2.93
C GLN A 31 -4.90 10.32 -2.11
N PRO A 32 -4.00 9.35 -2.28
CA PRO A 32 -2.72 9.34 -1.58
C PRO A 32 -1.84 10.50 -2.06
N VAL A 33 -1.30 11.28 -1.12
CA VAL A 33 -0.46 12.46 -1.41
C VAL A 33 0.94 12.34 -0.83
N LYS A 34 1.14 11.48 0.17
CA LYS A 34 2.46 11.24 0.78
C LYS A 34 2.49 9.87 1.45
N ALA A 35 3.59 9.14 1.35
CA ALA A 35 3.75 7.87 2.06
C ALA A 35 5.21 7.57 2.44
N HIS A 36 5.38 6.70 3.44
CA HIS A 36 6.62 5.95 3.70
C HIS A 36 6.26 4.58 4.28
N HIS A 37 7.13 3.59 4.05
CA HIS A 37 6.84 2.18 4.33
C HIS A 37 7.95 1.56 5.20
N TRP A 38 8.31 2.26 6.27
CA TRP A 38 9.35 1.82 7.18
C TRP A 38 8.82 0.81 8.20
N PRO A 39 9.66 -0.14 8.67
CA PRO A 39 9.28 -1.05 9.75
C PRO A 39 8.81 -0.28 10.98
N GLY A 40 7.65 -0.64 11.53
CA GLY A 40 7.05 0.01 12.70
C GLY A 40 6.39 1.38 12.46
N GLU A 41 6.65 2.02 11.31
CA GLU A 41 6.23 3.41 11.05
C GLU A 41 5.51 3.60 9.72
N GLY A 42 5.07 2.54 9.06
CA GLY A 42 4.34 2.59 7.79
C GLY A 42 3.19 3.61 7.85
N ARG A 43 3.15 4.52 6.88
CA ARG A 43 2.18 5.63 6.88
C ARG A 43 1.83 6.10 5.49
N ILE A 44 0.55 6.35 5.28
CA ILE A 44 0.03 7.01 4.09
C ILE A 44 -0.83 8.20 4.53
N THR A 45 -0.63 9.33 3.88
CA THR A 45 -1.45 10.52 4.01
C THR A 45 -2.25 10.70 2.73
N PHE A 46 -3.54 10.96 2.89
CA PHE A 46 -4.49 11.14 1.80
C PHE A 46 -5.17 12.50 1.86
N ALA A 47 -5.46 13.07 0.70
CA ALA A 47 -6.41 14.15 0.53
C ALA A 47 -7.82 13.58 0.26
N SER A 48 -8.86 14.25 0.76
CA SER A 48 -10.24 13.88 0.43
C SER A 48 -10.52 14.20 -1.03
N ARG A 49 -11.11 13.26 -1.76
CA ARG A 49 -11.70 13.49 -3.08
C ARG A 49 -13.22 13.53 -2.91
N ASN A 50 -13.86 14.58 -3.42
CA ASN A 50 -15.33 14.70 -3.49
C ASN A 50 -16.08 14.47 -2.15
N SER A 51 -15.56 14.98 -1.03
CA SER A 51 -16.19 14.83 0.30
C SER A 51 -16.43 13.37 0.70
N ALA A 52 -15.47 12.50 0.45
CA ALA A 52 -15.52 11.09 0.85
C ALA A 52 -15.75 10.93 2.36
N ALA A 53 -16.59 9.95 2.73
CA ALA A 53 -16.77 9.55 4.12
C ALA A 53 -15.44 9.04 4.71
N LEU A 54 -15.26 9.25 6.02
CA LEU A 54 -14.07 8.76 6.72
C LEU A 54 -14.12 7.22 6.78
N PRO A 55 -13.12 6.51 6.22
CA PRO A 55 -13.09 5.06 6.28
C PRO A 55 -12.61 4.61 7.66
N ASP A 56 -13.13 3.48 8.13
CA ASP A 56 -12.54 2.75 9.24
C ASP A 56 -11.47 1.76 8.74
N ALA A 57 -10.75 1.15 9.69
CA ALA A 57 -9.69 0.20 9.39
C ALA A 57 -10.25 -1.07 8.71
N SER A 58 -11.44 -1.52 9.11
CA SER A 58 -12.07 -2.71 8.54
C SER A 58 -12.40 -2.56 7.06
N ALA A 59 -12.89 -1.39 6.63
CA ALA A 59 -13.21 -1.12 5.23
C ALA A 59 -11.96 -1.19 4.34
N LEU A 60 -10.86 -0.57 4.78
CA LEU A 60 -9.57 -0.63 4.07
C LEU A 60 -9.05 -2.07 4.01
N LEU A 61 -9.03 -2.77 5.14
CA LEU A 61 -8.51 -4.14 5.23
C LEU A 61 -9.37 -5.14 4.48
N ALA A 62 -10.69 -4.95 4.38
CA ALA A 62 -11.58 -5.81 3.60
C ALA A 62 -11.21 -5.80 2.11
N LEU A 63 -10.94 -4.62 1.55
CA LEU A 63 -10.49 -4.48 0.16
C LEU A 63 -9.13 -5.16 -0.05
N VAL A 64 -8.17 -4.89 0.85
CA VAL A 64 -6.86 -5.53 0.79
C VAL A 64 -6.96 -7.05 0.85
N LYS A 65 -7.74 -7.59 1.79
CA LYS A 65 -7.92 -9.04 1.95
C LYS A 65 -8.58 -9.66 0.73
N ALA A 66 -9.53 -8.98 0.10
CA ALA A 66 -10.14 -9.44 -1.14
C ALA A 66 -9.13 -9.55 -2.29
N TRP A 67 -8.14 -8.66 -2.37
CA TRP A 67 -7.05 -8.77 -3.34
C TRP A 67 -6.02 -9.83 -2.95
N GLN A 68 -5.68 -9.94 -1.67
CA GLN A 68 -4.77 -10.99 -1.17
C GLN A 68 -5.32 -12.39 -1.44
N ALA A 69 -6.63 -12.60 -1.29
CA ALA A 69 -7.28 -13.87 -1.57
C ALA A 69 -7.19 -14.30 -3.05
N GLN A 70 -6.94 -13.36 -3.96
CA GLN A 70 -6.72 -13.64 -5.38
C GLN A 70 -5.25 -13.93 -5.72
N ASP A 71 -4.34 -13.80 -4.75
CA ASP A 71 -2.89 -13.99 -4.90
C ASP A 71 -2.30 -13.33 -6.16
N LEU A 72 -2.69 -12.08 -6.39
CA LEU A 72 -2.36 -11.39 -7.63
C LEU A 72 -0.83 -11.26 -7.81
N PRO A 73 -0.28 -11.61 -8.99
CA PRO A 73 1.15 -11.52 -9.25
C PRO A 73 1.58 -10.07 -9.43
N ARG A 74 2.79 -9.73 -8.99
CA ARG A 74 3.40 -8.41 -9.23
C ARG A 74 3.59 -8.20 -10.73
N GLN A 75 3.06 -7.09 -11.23
CA GLN A 75 3.31 -6.60 -12.58
C GLN A 75 4.25 -5.40 -12.53
N VAL A 76 5.23 -5.37 -13.43
CA VAL A 76 6.16 -4.24 -13.59
C VAL A 76 6.17 -3.83 -15.05
N THR A 77 5.88 -2.56 -15.30
CA THR A 77 5.92 -1.99 -16.64
C THR A 77 6.87 -0.80 -16.68
N PHE A 78 7.47 -0.58 -17.85
CA PHE A 78 8.32 0.57 -18.14
C PHE A 78 7.72 1.29 -19.34
N ALA A 79 7.24 2.51 -19.12
CA ALA A 79 6.66 3.33 -20.18
C ALA A 79 7.09 4.78 -19.98
N ASN A 80 7.50 5.46 -21.06
CA ASN A 80 7.92 6.87 -21.03
C ASN A 80 8.98 7.17 -19.95
N GLY A 81 9.98 6.28 -19.79
CA GLY A 81 11.03 6.41 -18.79
C GLY A 81 10.59 6.16 -17.34
N MET A 82 9.33 5.76 -17.12
CA MET A 82 8.75 5.56 -15.80
C MET A 82 8.52 4.08 -15.51
N ARG A 83 9.08 3.60 -14.39
CA ARG A 83 8.77 2.28 -13.85
C ARG A 83 7.45 2.35 -13.07
N LYS A 84 6.51 1.49 -13.40
CA LYS A 84 5.27 1.29 -12.63
C LYS A 84 5.22 -0.10 -12.02
N VAL A 85 4.64 -0.21 -10.83
CA VAL A 85 4.41 -1.49 -10.15
C VAL A 85 2.96 -1.61 -9.73
N GLY A 86 2.33 -2.71 -10.12
CA GLY A 86 0.97 -3.10 -9.75
C GLY A 86 0.91 -4.59 -9.39
N PHE A 87 -0.30 -5.08 -9.13
CA PHE A 87 -0.56 -6.49 -8.83
C PHE A 87 -1.79 -6.96 -9.60
N GLY A 88 -1.65 -7.97 -10.46
CA GLY A 88 -2.71 -8.39 -11.38
C GLY A 88 -3.27 -7.21 -12.17
N GLU A 89 -4.59 -7.14 -12.30
CA GLU A 89 -5.30 -6.07 -13.02
C GLU A 89 -5.54 -4.81 -12.18
N LEU A 90 -4.96 -4.71 -10.97
CA LEU A 90 -5.09 -3.52 -10.14
C LEU A 90 -4.27 -2.35 -10.74
N PRO A 91 -4.72 -1.09 -10.52
CA PRO A 91 -3.95 0.08 -10.95
C PRO A 91 -2.51 0.05 -10.41
N ALA A 92 -1.56 0.43 -11.26
CA ALA A 92 -0.14 0.44 -10.94
C ALA A 92 0.35 1.86 -10.58
N TYR A 93 1.20 1.97 -9.56
CA TYR A 93 1.83 3.23 -9.20
C TYR A 93 3.21 3.41 -9.85
N PRO A 94 3.58 4.63 -10.25
CA PRO A 94 4.98 4.99 -10.49
C PRO A 94 5.81 4.70 -9.24
N CYS A 95 6.71 3.73 -9.31
CA CYS A 95 7.46 3.30 -8.13
C CYS A 95 8.81 2.68 -8.52
N GLY A 96 9.88 3.20 -7.90
CA GLY A 96 11.24 2.63 -7.98
C GLY A 96 11.54 1.62 -6.87
N GLY A 97 10.61 1.42 -5.94
CA GLY A 97 10.74 0.55 -4.79
C GLY A 97 10.70 -0.93 -5.14
N THR A 98 10.93 -1.73 -4.12
CA THR A 98 10.96 -3.18 -4.22
C THR A 98 9.71 -3.79 -3.63
N HIS A 99 9.18 -4.83 -4.28
CA HIS A 99 7.88 -5.41 -3.96
C HIS A 99 7.93 -6.93 -3.93
N VAL A 100 6.99 -7.54 -3.20
CA VAL A 100 6.79 -9.00 -3.18
C VAL A 100 6.47 -9.52 -4.58
N ALA A 101 6.68 -10.82 -4.83
CA ALA A 101 6.41 -11.38 -6.15
C ALA A 101 4.90 -11.58 -6.39
N ARG A 102 4.12 -11.84 -5.33
CA ARG A 102 2.67 -12.02 -5.35
C ARG A 102 2.04 -11.67 -4.00
N LEU A 103 0.73 -11.45 -3.96
CA LEU A 103 0.07 -10.92 -2.76
C LEU A 103 0.02 -11.88 -1.56
N ALA A 104 0.10 -13.20 -1.77
CA ALA A 104 0.18 -14.17 -0.68
C ALA A 104 1.45 -14.02 0.17
N GLU A 105 2.52 -13.41 -0.35
CA GLU A 105 3.78 -13.18 0.38
C GLU A 105 3.73 -11.97 1.33
N LEU A 106 2.64 -11.21 1.31
CA LEU A 106 2.54 -9.96 2.06
C LEU A 106 2.46 -10.18 3.57
N GLY A 107 1.75 -11.23 3.99
CA GLY A 107 1.29 -11.41 5.37
C GLY A 107 0.20 -10.42 5.76
N ASP A 108 -0.13 -10.40 7.05
CA ASP A 108 -1.22 -9.57 7.56
C ASP A 108 -0.79 -8.10 7.74
N ILE A 109 -1.64 -7.19 7.28
CA ILE A 109 -1.50 -5.76 7.53
C ILE A 109 -2.28 -5.42 8.80
N VAL A 110 -1.64 -4.71 9.73
CA VAL A 110 -2.28 -4.17 10.93
C VAL A 110 -2.32 -2.65 10.81
N ILE A 111 -3.53 -2.07 10.74
CA ILE A 111 -3.70 -0.62 10.81
C ILE A 111 -3.68 -0.21 12.29
N SER A 112 -2.63 0.51 12.69
CA SER A 112 -2.43 0.93 14.07
C SER A 112 -3.14 2.23 14.42
N GLN A 113 -3.42 3.09 13.43
CA GLN A 113 -4.08 4.37 13.66
C GLN A 113 -4.68 4.91 12.36
N ILE A 114 -5.90 5.45 12.46
CA ILE A 114 -6.52 6.30 11.45
C ILE A 114 -6.86 7.64 12.10
N LYS A 115 -6.45 8.75 11.49
CA LYS A 115 -6.76 10.08 12.02
C LYS A 115 -6.87 11.15 10.94
N MET A 116 -7.67 12.17 11.23
CA MET A 116 -7.70 13.40 10.45
C MET A 116 -6.68 14.40 11.00
N LYS A 117 -5.84 14.97 10.12
CA LYS A 117 -4.89 16.03 10.46
C LYS A 117 -4.93 17.10 9.38
N LYS A 118 -5.37 18.32 9.74
CA LYS A 118 -5.48 19.48 8.84
C LYS A 118 -6.19 19.12 7.50
N GLY A 119 -7.34 18.47 7.60
CA GLY A 119 -8.14 18.07 6.43
C GLY A 119 -7.62 16.85 5.64
N GLN A 120 -6.51 16.23 6.08
CA GLN A 120 -5.95 15.03 5.45
C GLN A 120 -6.18 13.80 6.33
N LEU A 121 -6.50 12.69 5.70
CA LEU A 121 -6.57 11.38 6.35
C LEU A 121 -5.15 10.82 6.47
N VAL A 122 -4.79 10.35 7.66
CA VAL A 122 -3.51 9.68 7.92
C VAL A 122 -3.79 8.28 8.41
N VAL A 123 -3.33 7.28 7.66
CA VAL A 123 -3.39 5.86 8.00
C VAL A 123 -1.98 5.40 8.36
N SER A 124 -1.80 4.88 9.57
CA SER A 124 -0.55 4.26 10.03
C SER A 124 -0.74 2.76 10.16
N TYR A 125 0.27 1.99 9.77
CA TYR A 125 0.18 0.54 9.69
C TYR A 125 1.54 -0.15 9.91
N THR A 126 1.47 -1.42 10.26
CA THR A 126 2.60 -2.35 10.33
C THR A 126 2.22 -3.67 9.64
N LEU A 127 3.16 -4.62 9.62
CA LEU A 127 2.87 -6.01 9.33
C LEU A 127 2.90 -6.81 10.64
N ALA A 128 2.09 -7.86 10.72
CA ALA A 128 2.18 -8.86 11.79
C ALA A 128 3.39 -9.79 11.60
#